data_AF-A0A938NES7-F1
#
_entry.id   AF-A0A938NES7-F1
#
_cell.length_a   1.000
_cell.length_b   1.000
_cell.length_c   1.000
_cell.angle_alpha   90.00
_cell.angle_beta   90.00
_cell.angle_gamma   90.00
#
_symmetry.space_group_name_H-M   'P 1'
#
loop_
_entity.id
_entity.type
_entity.pdbx_description
1 polymer ?
#
loop_
_entity_poly.entity_id
_entity_poly.type
_entity_poly.pdbx_seq_one_letter_code
_entity_poly.pdbx_strand_id
1 'polypeptide(L)'
;MTNERLSEALLASRLLTTEQLGAIVEAHQRQGGTLSKHIIASGFIEEAAFRDFLAAVFRVQAVDLANLNIDAELIKLVPEEIATRFQLVPVSRQGRVLEVAMANPDNLFAIDDLKFYTGLEIRPLVAPEQA
;
A
#
# COMPACT_ATOMS: atom_id res chain seq x y z
N MET A 1 -8.92 -0.99 -3.61
CA MET A 1 -9.62 0.32 -3.60
C MET A 1 -9.35 1.07 -4.90
N THR A 2 -10.33 1.79 -5.47
CA THR A 2 -10.12 2.64 -6.67
C THR A 2 -9.64 4.04 -6.28
N ASN A 3 -9.02 4.77 -7.22
CA ASN A 3 -8.58 6.15 -6.99
C ASN A 3 -9.72 7.10 -6.59
N GLU A 4 -10.93 6.89 -7.12
CA GLU A 4 -12.13 7.65 -6.78
C GLU A 4 -12.51 7.44 -5.31
N ARG A 5 -12.56 6.19 -4.85
CA ARG A 5 -12.88 5.86 -3.45
C ARG A 5 -11.82 6.38 -2.48
N LEU A 6 -10.55 6.36 -2.88
CA LEU A 6 -9.46 6.96 -2.11
C LEU A 6 -9.66 8.48 -1.95
N SER A 7 -9.97 9.14 -3.06
CA SER A 7 -10.21 10.58 -3.14
C SER A 7 -11.37 11.02 -2.24
N GLU A 8 -12.50 10.32 -2.32
CA GLU A 8 -13.67 10.57 -1.48
C GLU A 8 -13.36 10.37 0.01
N ALA A 9 -12.63 9.31 0.36
CA ALA A 9 -12.26 9.03 1.75
C ALA A 9 -11.30 10.08 2.33
N LEU A 10 -10.38 10.63 1.52
CA LEU A 10 -9.48 11.71 1.93
C LEU A 10 -10.23 13.03 2.20
N LEU A 11 -11.22 13.35 1.37
CA LEU A 11 -12.10 14.51 1.60
C LEU A 11 -12.98 14.31 2.85
N ALA A 12 -13.55 13.11 3.02
CA ALA A 12 -14.40 12.79 4.16
C ALA A 12 -13.64 12.83 5.50
N SER A 13 -12.36 12.41 5.49
CA SER A 13 -11.46 12.49 6.66
C SER A 13 -10.90 13.89 6.91
N ARG A 14 -11.17 14.86 6.01
CA ARG A 14 -10.64 16.24 6.05
C ARG A 14 -9.10 16.32 6.03
N LEU A 15 -8.43 15.28 5.54
CA LEU A 15 -6.98 15.29 5.33
C LEU A 15 -6.59 16.12 4.11
N LEU A 16 -7.50 16.25 3.13
CA LEU A 16 -7.36 17.14 1.99
C LEU A 16 -8.62 17.99 1.80
N THR A 17 -8.44 19.20 1.27
CA THR A 17 -9.53 19.99 0.68
C THR A 17 -9.75 19.60 -0.77
N THR A 18 -10.91 19.96 -1.32
CA THR A 18 -11.22 19.78 -2.74
C THR A 18 -10.19 20.48 -3.64
N GLU A 19 -9.69 21.66 -3.26
CA GLU A 19 -8.67 22.35 -4.05
C GLU A 19 -7.33 21.61 -4.02
N GLN A 20 -6.89 21.14 -2.84
CA GLN A 20 -5.64 20.40 -2.70
C GLN A 20 -5.69 19.08 -3.48
N LEU A 21 -6.79 18.35 -3.38
CA LEU A 21 -7.00 17.12 -4.12
C LEU A 21 -7.03 17.38 -5.64
N GLY A 22 -7.67 18.46 -6.09
CA GLY A 22 -7.66 18.86 -7.49
C GLY A 22 -6.25 19.06 -8.04
N ALA A 23 -5.40 19.78 -7.30
CA ALA A 23 -4.00 19.98 -7.68
C ALA A 23 -3.21 18.67 -7.76
N ILE A 24 -3.42 17.74 -6.82
CA ILE A 24 -2.81 16.40 -6.82
C ILE A 24 -3.26 15.60 -8.05
N VAL A 25 -4.55 15.59 -8.36
CA VAL A 25 -5.11 14.85 -9.49
C VAL A 25 -4.59 15.40 -10.82
N GLU A 26 -4.48 16.72 -10.96
CA GLU A 26 -3.87 17.34 -12.13
C GLU A 26 -2.38 16.99 -12.30
N ALA A 27 -1.63 16.90 -11.19
CA ALA A 27 -0.23 16.45 -11.23
C ALA A 27 -0.14 14.98 -11.66
N HIS A 28 -0.99 14.11 -11.10
CA HIS A 28 -1.08 12.70 -11.47
C HIS A 28 -1.42 12.50 -12.95
N GLN A 29 -2.38 13.25 -13.49
CA GLN A 29 -2.73 13.17 -14.91
C GLN A 29 -1.59 13.61 -15.84
N ARG A 30 -0.78 14.59 -15.42
CA ARG A 30 0.36 15.08 -16.22
C ARG A 30 1.59 14.20 -16.13
N GLN A 31 1.85 13.60 -14.96
CA GLN A 31 3.09 12.90 -14.67
C GLN A 31 2.94 11.37 -14.69
N GLY A 32 1.71 10.85 -14.69
CA GLY A 32 1.43 9.42 -14.55
C GLY A 32 1.83 8.88 -13.17
N GLY A 33 2.03 7.56 -13.06
CA GLY A 33 2.28 6.89 -11.78
C GLY A 33 1.01 6.71 -10.97
N THR A 34 1.12 6.56 -9.65
CA THR A 34 -0.03 6.30 -8.79
C THR A 34 -0.45 7.51 -7.97
N LEU A 35 -1.75 7.60 -7.67
CA LEU A 35 -2.32 8.74 -6.95
C LEU A 35 -1.69 8.89 -5.55
N SER A 36 -1.44 7.76 -4.86
CA SER A 36 -0.77 7.72 -3.56
C SER A 36 0.59 8.42 -3.57
N LYS A 37 1.39 8.23 -4.62
CA LYS A 37 2.68 8.91 -4.80
C LYS A 37 2.51 10.42 -4.84
N HIS A 38 1.56 10.91 -5.63
CA HIS A 38 1.31 12.36 -5.76
C HIS A 38 0.74 12.97 -4.49
N ILE A 39 -0.05 12.21 -3.71
CA ILE A 39 -0.52 12.65 -2.40
C ILE A 39 0.67 12.91 -1.47
N ILE A 40 1.60 11.96 -1.35
CA ILE A 40 2.79 12.10 -0.52
C ILE A 40 3.70 13.23 -1.04
N ALA A 41 3.95 13.25 -2.36
CA ALA A 41 4.83 14.23 -3.00
C ALA A 41 4.30 15.67 -2.93
N SER A 42 2.98 15.86 -2.81
CA SER A 42 2.37 17.19 -2.68
C SER A 42 2.75 17.91 -1.39
N GLY A 43 3.14 17.17 -0.34
CA GLY A 43 3.42 17.72 0.98
C GLY A 43 2.20 18.25 1.74
N PHE A 44 0.98 18.09 1.20
CA PHE A 44 -0.25 18.51 1.89
C PHE A 44 -0.61 17.61 3.08
N ILE A 45 -0.21 16.33 3.03
CA ILE A 45 -0.37 15.36 4.12
C ILE A 45 1.00 14.76 4.40
N GLU A 46 1.34 14.62 5.68
CA GLU A 46 2.53 13.88 6.10
C GLU A 46 2.40 12.40 5.74
N GLU A 47 3.48 11.77 5.29
CA GLU A 47 3.47 10.36 4.90
C GLU A 47 2.95 9.44 6.02
N ALA A 48 3.34 9.71 7.27
CA ALA A 48 2.84 8.97 8.43
C ALA A 48 1.32 9.09 8.58
N ALA A 49 0.76 10.29 8.46
CA ALA A 49 -0.68 10.51 8.54
C ALA A 49 -1.43 9.82 7.38
N PHE A 50 -0.85 9.82 6.18
CA PHE A 50 -1.41 9.10 5.04
C PHE A 50 -1.38 7.58 5.25
N ARG A 51 -0.29 7.03 5.82
CA ARG A 51 -0.19 5.61 6.20
C ARG A 51 -1.25 5.22 7.22
N ASP A 52 -1.42 6.01 8.29
CA ASP A 52 -2.42 5.76 9.33
C ASP A 52 -3.86 5.82 8.77
N PHE A 53 -4.10 6.77 7.87
CA PHE A 53 -5.36 6.85 7.14
C PHE A 53 -5.63 5.59 6.32
N LEU A 54 -4.66 5.10 5.55
CA LEU A 54 -4.81 3.86 4.79
C LEU A 54 -5.08 2.67 5.71
N ALA A 55 -4.39 2.56 6.84
CA ALA A 55 -4.63 1.51 7.83
C ALA A 55 -6.08 1.54 8.35
N ALA A 56 -6.59 2.73 8.66
CA ALA A 56 -7.96 2.91 9.12
C ALA A 56 -8.99 2.53 8.04
N VAL A 57 -8.76 2.93 6.79
CA VAL A 57 -9.65 2.64 5.65
C VAL A 57 -9.71 1.13 5.37
N PHE A 58 -8.54 0.49 5.27
CA PHE A 58 -8.44 -0.94 4.96
C PHE A 58 -8.64 -1.86 6.18
N ARG A 59 -8.67 -1.30 7.40
CA ARG A 59 -8.78 -2.05 8.66
C ARG A 59 -7.66 -3.07 8.85
N VAL A 60 -6.46 -2.71 8.41
CA VAL A 60 -5.23 -3.50 8.58
C VAL A 60 -4.15 -2.61 9.19
N GLN A 61 -3.08 -3.19 9.69
CA GLN A 61 -1.95 -2.42 10.21
C GLN A 61 -1.19 -1.76 9.05
N ALA A 62 -0.76 -0.51 9.25
CA ALA A 62 0.19 0.15 8.35
C ALA A 62 1.62 -0.28 8.67
N VAL A 63 2.48 -0.27 7.65
CA VAL A 63 3.89 -0.55 7.81
C VAL A 63 4.74 0.46 7.05
N ASP A 64 5.83 0.87 7.68
CA ASP A 64 6.83 1.77 7.09
C ASP A 64 7.96 0.95 6.46
N LEU A 65 7.90 0.80 5.14
CA LEU A 65 8.91 0.04 4.38
C LEU A 65 10.27 0.73 4.34
N ALA A 66 10.34 2.07 4.49
CA ALA A 66 11.60 2.81 4.39
C ALA A 66 12.57 2.50 5.54
N ASN A 67 12.03 2.08 6.69
CA ASN A 67 12.79 1.84 7.92
C ASN A 67 12.95 0.34 8.25
N LEU A 68 12.50 -0.56 7.37
CA LEU A 68 12.57 -1.99 7.60
C LEU A 68 13.81 -2.62 6.97
N ASN A 69 14.51 -3.44 7.76
CA ASN A 69 15.54 -4.33 7.26
C ASN A 69 14.92 -5.72 7.05
N ILE A 70 14.59 -6.04 5.80
CA ILE A 70 13.93 -7.30 5.45
C ILE A 70 15.00 -8.36 5.18
N ASP A 71 14.85 -9.53 5.79
CA ASP A 71 15.75 -10.66 5.59
C ASP A 71 15.69 -11.15 4.12
N ALA A 72 16.85 -11.37 3.51
CA ALA A 72 16.96 -11.89 2.15
C ALA A 72 16.29 -13.26 1.99
N GLU A 73 16.29 -14.09 3.04
CA GLU A 73 15.58 -15.38 3.02
C GLU A 73 14.06 -15.19 2.95
N LEU A 74 13.54 -14.09 3.51
CA LEU A 74 12.13 -13.76 3.44
C LEU A 74 11.73 -13.29 2.03
N ILE A 75 12.58 -12.47 1.39
CA ILE A 75 12.36 -12.00 0.01
C ILE A 75 12.24 -13.19 -0.95
N LYS A 76 13.07 -14.23 -0.77
CA LYS A 76 13.04 -15.45 -1.59
C LYS A 76 11.75 -16.26 -1.48
N LEU A 77 10.94 -16.05 -0.45
CA LEU A 77 9.64 -16.74 -0.33
C LEU A 77 8.63 -16.25 -1.37
N VAL A 78 8.82 -15.04 -1.89
CA VAL A 78 7.89 -14.40 -2.83
C VAL A 78 8.61 -14.17 -4.15
N PRO A 79 8.13 -14.75 -5.26
CA PRO A 79 8.68 -14.48 -6.58
C PRO A 79 8.57 -13.00 -6.92
N GLU A 80 9.62 -12.46 -7.55
CA GLU A 80 9.66 -11.07 -8.01
C GLU A 80 8.47 -10.72 -8.93
N GLU A 81 8.05 -11.67 -9.77
CA GLU A 81 6.88 -11.50 -10.64
C GLU A 81 5.60 -11.25 -9.85
N ILE A 82 5.37 -12.02 -8.77
CA ILE A 82 4.21 -11.87 -7.89
C ILE A 82 4.31 -10.56 -7.10
N ALA A 83 5.50 -10.28 -6.55
CA ALA A 83 5.77 -9.04 -5.81
C ALA A 83 5.50 -7.80 -6.66
N THR A 84 5.98 -7.78 -7.90
CA THR A 84 5.81 -6.66 -8.83
C THR A 84 4.37 -6.56 -9.32
N ARG A 85 3.76 -7.67 -9.75
CA ARG A 85 2.40 -7.70 -10.29
C ARG A 85 1.36 -7.22 -9.28
N PHE A 86 1.53 -7.59 -8.02
CA PHE A 86 0.59 -7.24 -6.95
C PHE A 86 1.05 -6.13 -6.03
N GLN A 87 2.21 -5.51 -6.35
CA GLN A 87 2.81 -4.42 -5.56
C GLN A 87 2.87 -4.78 -4.07
N LEU A 88 3.55 -5.89 -3.78
CA LEU A 88 3.66 -6.44 -2.45
C LEU A 88 5.09 -6.78 -2.07
N VAL A 89 5.38 -6.72 -0.77
CA VAL A 89 6.69 -6.99 -0.20
C VAL A 89 6.52 -7.82 1.07
N PRO A 90 7.18 -8.98 1.22
CA PRO A 90 7.11 -9.73 2.47
C PRO A 90 7.87 -8.98 3.57
N VAL A 91 7.24 -8.83 4.74
CA VAL A 91 7.76 -8.03 5.85
C VAL A 91 8.30 -8.90 6.98
N SER A 92 7.52 -9.91 7.38
CA SER A 92 7.92 -10.82 8.45
C SER A 92 7.27 -12.18 8.25
N ARG A 93 7.85 -13.22 8.85
CA ARG A 93 7.23 -14.55 8.92
C ARG A 93 7.24 -15.06 10.35
N GLN A 94 6.09 -15.48 10.83
CA GLN A 94 5.90 -16.07 12.15
C GLN A 94 5.24 -17.45 11.99
N GLY A 95 6.05 -18.51 12.03
CA GLY A 95 5.58 -19.88 11.83
C GLY A 95 4.99 -20.11 10.43
N ARG A 96 3.66 -20.24 10.35
CA ARG A 96 2.91 -20.40 9.09
C ARG A 96 2.28 -19.10 8.58
N VAL A 97 2.44 -17.99 9.30
CA VAL A 97 1.89 -16.69 8.89
C VAL A 97 2.99 -15.86 8.24
N LEU A 98 2.75 -15.40 7.01
CA LEU A 98 3.57 -14.45 6.29
C LEU A 98 2.88 -13.08 6.32
N GLU A 99 3.53 -12.09 6.91
CA GLU A 99 3.08 -10.70 6.87
C GLU A 99 3.61 -10.03 5.61
N VAL A 100 2.73 -9.37 4.88
CA VAL A 100 3.02 -8.83 3.56
C VAL A 100 2.50 -7.41 3.46
N ALA A 101 3.39 -6.47 3.19
CA ALA A 101 3.02 -5.10 2.86
C ALA A 101 2.44 -5.07 1.45
N MET A 102 1.28 -4.46 1.28
CA MET A 102 0.57 -4.38 0.00
C MET A 102 0.07 -2.95 -0.23
N ALA A 103 0.12 -2.50 -1.48
CA ALA A 103 -0.51 -1.24 -1.89
C ALA A 103 -2.04 -1.30 -1.80
N ASN A 104 -2.64 -2.49 -2.01
CA ASN A 104 -4.07 -2.72 -1.92
C ASN A 104 -4.40 -4.01 -1.15
N PRO A 105 -4.56 -3.94 0.18
CA PRO A 105 -4.93 -5.08 1.03
C PRO A 105 -6.28 -5.75 0.68
N ASP A 106 -7.20 -5.04 0.01
CA ASP A 106 -8.48 -5.61 -0.43
C ASP A 106 -8.33 -6.54 -1.66
N ASN A 107 -7.13 -6.66 -2.23
CA ASN A 107 -6.89 -7.53 -3.37
C ASN A 107 -6.85 -9.00 -2.96
N LEU A 108 -8.03 -9.61 -2.77
CA LEU A 108 -8.16 -11.01 -2.37
C LEU A 108 -7.48 -11.97 -3.35
N PHE A 109 -7.47 -11.66 -4.65
CA PHE A 109 -6.77 -12.48 -5.65
C PHE A 109 -5.26 -12.54 -5.39
N ALA A 110 -4.64 -11.40 -5.03
CA ALA A 110 -3.23 -11.37 -4.68
C ALA A 110 -2.94 -12.19 -3.41
N ILE A 111 -3.83 -12.12 -2.42
CA ILE A 111 -3.72 -12.87 -1.17
C ILE A 111 -3.83 -14.38 -1.44
N ASP A 112 -4.82 -14.80 -2.23
CA ASP A 112 -5.05 -16.21 -2.56
C ASP A 112 -3.93 -16.79 -3.43
N ASP A 113 -3.47 -16.06 -4.44
CA ASP A 113 -2.33 -16.48 -5.29
C ASP A 113 -1.07 -16.65 -4.44
N LEU A 114 -0.79 -15.71 -3.52
CA LEU A 114 0.38 -15.77 -2.66
C LEU A 114 0.27 -16.91 -1.64
N LYS A 115 -0.93 -17.14 -1.09
CA LYS A 115 -1.22 -18.29 -0.23
C LYS A 115 -1.00 -19.61 -0.94
N PHE A 116 -1.47 -19.72 -2.19
CA PHE A 116 -1.29 -20.91 -3.02
C PHE A 116 0.20 -21.16 -3.32
N TYR A 117 0.94 -20.11 -3.67
CA TYR A 117 2.36 -20.23 -4.03
C TYR A 117 3.24 -20.58 -2.83
N THR A 118 3.01 -19.92 -1.69
CA THR A 118 3.88 -20.06 -0.50
C THR A 118 3.45 -21.19 0.43
N GLY A 119 2.18 -21.62 0.37
CA GLY A 119 1.59 -22.55 1.34
C GLY A 119 1.44 -21.96 2.75
N LEU A 120 1.52 -20.63 2.88
CA LEU A 120 1.46 -19.88 4.13
C LEU A 120 0.13 -19.13 4.25
N GLU A 121 -0.29 -18.89 5.48
CA GLU A 121 -1.36 -17.95 5.77
C GLU A 121 -0.83 -16.53 5.56
N ILE A 122 -1.56 -15.72 4.79
CA ILE A 122 -1.12 -14.36 4.45
C ILE A 122 -1.84 -13.38 5.37
N ARG A 123 -1.06 -12.52 6.03
CA ARG A 123 -1.57 -11.38 6.79
C ARG A 123 -1.21 -10.10 6.05
N PRO A 124 -2.17 -9.42 5.42
CA PRO A 124 -1.88 -8.19 4.71
C PRO A 124 -1.64 -7.04 5.68
N LEU A 125 -0.63 -6.23 5.38
CA LEU A 125 -0.34 -4.92 5.94
C LEU A 125 -0.47 -3.90 4.81
N VAL A 126 -0.84 -2.66 5.13
CA VAL A 126 -0.90 -1.61 4.12
C VAL A 126 0.38 -0.78 4.11
N ALA A 127 0.90 -0.53 2.92
CA ALA A 127 1.96 0.43 2.70
C ALA A 127 1.63 1.26 1.45
N PRO A 128 1.81 2.58 1.47
CA PRO A 128 1.66 3.40 0.29
C PRO A 128 2.72 2.98 -0.73
N GLU A 129 2.33 2.98 -2.00
CA GLU A 129 3.27 2.76 -3.08
C GLU A 129 4.22 3.95 -3.18
N GLN A 130 5.54 3.67 -3.15
CA GLN A 130 6.59 4.69 -3.22
C GLN A 130 7.36 4.75 -4.54
N ALA A 131 6.95 3.97 -5.55
CA ALA A 131 7.66 3.86 -6.84
C ALA A 131 7.65 5.16 -7.65
#